data_AF-A0A2H6NIE3-F1
#
_entry.id   AF-A0A2H6NIE3-F1
#
_cell.length_a   1.000
_cell.length_b   1.000
_cell.length_c   1.000
_cell.angle_alpha   90.00
_cell.angle_beta   90.00
_cell.angle_gamma   90.00
#
_symmetry.space_group_name_H-M   'P 1'
#
loop_
_entity.id
_entity.type
_entity.pdbx_description
1 polymer ?
#
loop_
_entity_poly.entity_id
_entity_poly.type
_entity_poly.pdbx_seq_one_letter_code
_entity_poly.pdbx_strand_id
1 'polypeptide(L)'
;MAACCSLRRVFKYETNKVVLIYSVWYGSLKWIIHFMVFLCVSIILFADRQYQKKDSVISSVHVKVKGVSQTEKRVWDTAEYTIPGQGVNSFFVLTNIITAENQIQGLCPEFPLAKAVCTT
;
A
#
# COMPACT_ATOMS: atom_id res chain seq x y z
N MET A 1 -66.77 15.84 -20.53
CA MET A 1 -65.48 15.24 -20.93
C MET A 1 -65.06 14.31 -19.78
N ALA A 2 -65.55 13.07 -19.83
CA ALA A 2 -65.54 12.16 -18.69
C ALA A 2 -64.17 11.51 -18.48
N ALA A 3 -63.80 11.40 -17.20
CA ALA A 3 -62.56 10.84 -16.69
C ALA A 3 -62.29 9.42 -17.22
N CYS A 4 -61.33 9.28 -18.14
CA CYS A 4 -60.82 7.99 -18.59
C CYS A 4 -59.45 7.71 -17.95
N CYS A 5 -59.32 7.90 -16.64
CA CYS A 5 -58.16 7.45 -15.85
C CYS A 5 -58.68 6.64 -14.67
N SER A 6 -59.07 5.39 -14.92
CA SER A 6 -59.42 4.44 -13.86
C SER A 6 -58.19 4.20 -12.99
N LEU A 7 -58.31 4.42 -11.68
CA LEU A 7 -57.30 4.12 -10.65
C LEU A 7 -56.73 2.69 -10.75
N ARG A 8 -57.44 1.76 -11.41
CA ARG A 8 -56.98 0.39 -11.69
C ARG A 8 -55.74 0.29 -12.56
N ARG A 9 -55.43 1.28 -13.40
CA ARG A 9 -54.21 1.26 -14.23
C ARG A 9 -52.92 1.46 -13.43
N VAL A 10 -52.97 2.16 -12.30
CA VAL A 10 -51.81 2.36 -11.41
C VAL A 10 -51.40 1.05 -10.73
N PHE A 11 -52.36 0.15 -10.50
CA PHE A 11 -52.12 -1.18 -9.92
C PHE A 11 -51.97 -2.29 -10.98
N LYS A 12 -51.70 -1.93 -12.24
CA LYS A 12 -51.51 -2.92 -13.29
C LYS A 12 -50.03 -3.32 -13.35
N TYR A 13 -49.73 -4.53 -12.89
CA TYR A 13 -48.42 -5.15 -13.01
C TYR A 13 -48.48 -6.27 -14.05
N GLU A 14 -47.66 -6.17 -15.11
CA GLU A 14 -47.53 -7.20 -16.12
C GLU A 14 -46.28 -8.04 -15.83
N THR A 15 -46.46 -9.35 -15.73
CA THR A 15 -45.35 -10.30 -15.52
C THR A 15 -45.02 -10.99 -16.84
N ASN A 16 -43.74 -11.31 -17.03
CA ASN A 16 -43.32 -12.12 -18.15
C ASN A 16 -43.94 -13.51 -18.07
N LYS A 17 -44.52 -13.96 -19.18
CA LYS A 17 -45.01 -15.33 -19.33
C LYS A 17 -43.80 -16.24 -19.60
N VAL A 18 -43.55 -17.19 -18.71
CA VAL A 18 -42.44 -18.13 -18.83
C VAL A 18 -42.97 -19.55 -19.02
N VAL A 19 -42.26 -20.35 -19.82
CA VAL A 19 -42.57 -21.77 -20.00
C VAL A 19 -41.61 -22.59 -19.14
N LEU A 20 -42.15 -23.52 -18.35
CA LEU A 20 -41.35 -24.35 -17.46
C LEU A 20 -40.96 -25.65 -18.16
N ILE A 21 -39.65 -25.89 -18.29
CA ILE A 21 -39.09 -27.10 -18.88
C ILE A 21 -38.63 -28.01 -17.74
N TYR A 22 -39.24 -29.18 -17.62
CA TYR A 22 -38.90 -30.17 -16.61
C TYR A 22 -37.82 -31.12 -17.14
N SER A 23 -36.58 -30.89 -16.73
CA SER A 23 -35.45 -31.75 -17.08
C SER A 23 -34.39 -31.70 -16.00
N VAL A 24 -33.89 -32.87 -15.61
CA VAL A 24 -32.82 -33.00 -14.61
C VAL A 24 -31.52 -32.36 -15.10
N TRP A 25 -31.19 -32.49 -16.39
CA TRP A 25 -29.96 -31.94 -16.97
C TRP A 25 -29.93 -30.41 -16.94
N TYR A 26 -30.96 -29.76 -17.50
CA TYR A 26 -31.05 -28.30 -17.52
C TYR A 26 -31.18 -27.72 -16.10
N GLY A 27 -31.87 -28.43 -15.20
CA GLY A 27 -31.95 -28.07 -13.79
C GLY A 27 -30.57 -28.08 -13.11
N SER A 28 -29.82 -29.17 -13.26
CA SER A 28 -28.47 -29.29 -12.68
C SER A 28 -27.51 -28.26 -13.24
N LEU A 29 -27.51 -28.04 -14.57
CA LEU A 29 -26.65 -27.01 -15.19
C LEU A 29 -26.95 -25.62 -14.64
N LYS A 30 -28.24 -25.27 -14.50
CA LYS A 30 -28.67 -24.00 -13.90
C LYS A 30 -28.12 -23.83 -12.48
N TRP A 31 -28.25 -24.85 -11.64
CA TRP A 31 -27.78 -24.80 -10.25
C TRP A 31 -26.26 -24.73 -10.14
N ILE A 32 -25.52 -25.44 -10.99
CA ILE A 32 -24.05 -25.38 -11.04
C ILE A 32 -23.60 -23.96 -11.38
N ILE A 33 -24.20 -23.32 -12.39
CA ILE A 33 -23.85 -21.95 -12.78
C ILE A 33 -24.14 -20.98 -11.63
N HIS A 34 -25.32 -21.07 -11.01
CA HIS A 34 -25.64 -20.23 -9.85
C HIS A 34 -24.69 -20.44 -8.68
N PHE A 35 -24.31 -21.68 -8.39
CA PHE A 35 -23.39 -22.01 -7.32
C PHE A 35 -21.97 -21.48 -7.60
N MET A 36 -21.48 -21.61 -8.84
CA MET A 36 -20.18 -21.05 -9.24
C MET A 36 -20.15 -19.53 -9.08
N VAL A 37 -21.20 -18.83 -9.55
CA VAL A 37 -21.30 -17.37 -9.37
C VAL A 37 -21.35 -17.01 -7.89
N PHE A 38 -22.15 -17.73 -7.09
CA PHE A 38 -22.24 -17.51 -5.65
C PHE A 38 -20.88 -17.70 -4.95
N LEU A 39 -20.13 -18.74 -5.30
CA LEU A 39 -18.79 -18.98 -4.76
C LEU A 39 -17.82 -17.88 -5.14
N CYS A 40 -17.77 -17.46 -6.40
CA CYS A 40 -16.88 -16.38 -6.84
C CYS A 40 -17.15 -15.07 -6.07
N VAL A 41 -18.42 -14.67 -5.94
CA VAL A 41 -18.81 -13.48 -5.18
C VAL A 41 -18.43 -13.63 -3.71
N SER A 42 -18.68 -14.79 -3.12
CA SER A 42 -18.35 -15.06 -1.71
C SER A 42 -16.85 -14.97 -1.47
N ILE A 43 -16.02 -15.57 -2.33
CA ILE A 43 -14.55 -15.53 -2.21
C ILE A 43 -14.06 -14.09 -2.22
N ILE A 44 -14.51 -13.26 -3.17
CA ILE A 44 -14.11 -11.85 -3.25
C ILE A 44 -14.58 -11.08 -2.00
N LEU A 45 -15.83 -11.31 -1.56
CA LEU A 45 -16.40 -10.66 -0.38
C LEU A 45 -15.55 -10.92 0.88
N PHE A 46 -15.12 -12.17 1.08
CA PHE A 46 -14.33 -12.58 2.24
C PHE A 46 -12.84 -12.20 2.12
N ALA A 47 -12.21 -12.46 0.97
CA ALA A 47 -10.78 -12.19 0.75
C ALA A 47 -10.48 -10.69 0.84
N ASP A 48 -11.26 -9.86 0.16
CA ASP A 48 -11.04 -8.42 0.13
C ASP A 48 -11.78 -7.69 1.27
N ARG A 49 -12.56 -8.41 2.08
CA ARG A 49 -13.42 -7.85 3.13
C ARG A 49 -14.30 -6.70 2.63
N GLN A 50 -14.91 -6.86 1.45
CA GLN A 50 -15.75 -5.83 0.81
C GLN A 50 -17.00 -5.48 1.64
N TYR A 51 -17.38 -6.33 2.58
CA TYR A 51 -18.44 -6.04 3.55
C TYR A 51 -18.05 -4.97 4.59
N GLN A 52 -16.77 -4.56 4.64
CA GLN A 52 -16.28 -3.54 5.55
C GLN A 52 -15.97 -2.23 4.80
N LYS A 53 -16.36 -1.09 5.39
CA LYS A 53 -15.87 0.21 4.95
C LYS A 53 -14.40 0.36 5.39
N LYS A 54 -13.50 0.58 4.44
CA LYS A 54 -12.07 0.81 4.70
C LYS A 54 -11.81 2.32 4.69
N ASP A 55 -11.20 2.81 5.77
CA ASP A 55 -10.69 4.18 5.83
C ASP A 55 -9.16 4.15 5.83
N SER A 56 -8.54 5.12 5.16
CA SER A 56 -7.08 5.27 5.17
C SER A 56 -6.63 5.92 6.48
N VAL A 57 -5.52 5.43 7.03
CA VAL A 57 -4.93 6.01 8.24
C VAL A 57 -4.00 7.14 7.83
N ILE A 58 -4.24 8.33 8.40
CA ILE A 58 -3.28 9.44 8.34
C ILE A 58 -2.38 9.30 9.57
N SER A 59 -1.14 8.85 9.38
CA SER A 59 -0.16 8.74 10.45
C SER A 59 0.77 9.95 10.47
N SER A 60 1.20 10.35 11.67
CA SER A 60 2.26 11.32 11.88
C SER A 60 3.23 10.76 12.90
N VAL A 61 4.53 10.83 12.61
CA VAL A 61 5.58 10.29 13.48
C VAL A 61 6.53 11.43 13.80
N HIS A 62 6.81 11.65 15.08
CA HIS A 62 7.80 12.62 15.52
C HIS A 62 8.86 11.90 16.36
N VAL A 63 10.11 11.90 15.89
CA VAL A 63 11.21 11.20 16.55
C VAL A 63 12.19 12.21 17.14
N LYS A 64 12.58 11.97 18.39
CA LYS A 64 13.62 12.72 19.08
C LYS A 64 14.67 11.76 19.62
N VAL A 65 15.84 11.74 18.99
CA VAL A 65 16.98 10.95 19.46
C VAL A 65 17.62 11.65 20.67
N LYS A 66 18.13 10.87 21.61
CA LYS A 66 18.84 11.36 22.80
C LYS A 66 20.02 10.45 23.07
N GLY A 67 21.14 11.04 23.47
CA GLY A 67 22.34 10.31 23.85
C GLY A 67 23.57 11.12 23.51
N VAL A 68 24.63 10.92 24.28
CA VAL A 68 25.94 11.51 24.05
C VAL A 68 26.93 10.38 24.04
N SER A 69 27.87 10.40 23.09
CA SER A 69 29.00 9.47 23.07
C SER A 69 30.30 10.24 23.03
N GLN A 70 31.37 9.62 23.51
CA GLN A 70 32.72 10.17 23.44
C GLN A 70 33.60 9.20 22.67
N THR A 71 34.31 9.71 21.68
CA THR A 71 35.29 8.94 20.92
C THR A 71 36.57 9.75 20.84
N GLU A 72 37.67 9.14 21.25
CA GLU A 72 38.97 9.80 21.40
C GLU A 72 38.88 11.07 22.27
N LYS A 73 38.96 12.25 21.65
CA LYS A 73 38.90 13.57 22.30
C LYS A 73 37.67 14.39 21.88
N ARG A 74 36.76 13.81 21.10
CA ARG A 74 35.55 14.47 20.59
C ARG A 74 34.30 13.90 21.28
N VAL A 75 33.42 14.80 21.68
CA VAL A 75 32.08 14.45 22.18
C VAL A 75 31.10 14.58 21.03
N TRP A 76 30.32 13.53 20.81
CA TRP A 76 29.27 13.48 19.79
C TRP A 76 27.91 13.61 20.49
N ASP A 77 27.18 14.68 20.17
CA ASP A 77 25.80 14.88 20.59
C ASP A 77 24.85 14.63 19.41
N THR A 78 23.57 14.57 19.73
CA THR A 78 22.43 14.38 18.83
C THR A 78 22.52 15.28 17.60
N ALA A 79 22.97 16.52 17.75
CA ALA A 79 23.12 17.47 16.64
C ALA A 79 24.19 17.05 15.61
N GLU A 80 25.17 16.23 16.01
CA GLU A 80 26.28 15.81 15.14
C GLU A 80 26.00 14.46 14.46
N TYR A 81 25.43 13.50 15.18
CA TYR A 81 25.21 12.15 14.64
C TYR A 81 23.83 11.93 13.99
N THR A 82 22.90 12.89 14.06
CA THR A 82 21.60 12.79 13.39
C THR A 82 21.51 13.70 12.16
N ILE A 83 21.26 13.11 10.98
CA ILE A 83 21.24 13.84 9.70
C ILE A 83 20.02 13.42 8.87
N PRO A 84 19.15 14.36 8.45
CA PRO A 84 18.97 15.70 9.01
C PRO A 84 18.46 15.60 10.46
N GLY A 85 18.78 16.59 11.31
CA GLY A 85 18.50 16.53 12.75
C GLY A 85 17.04 16.25 13.15
N GLN A 86 16.09 16.46 12.22
CA GLN A 86 14.68 16.06 12.35
C GLN A 86 14.10 15.74 10.96
N GLY A 87 14.06 14.46 10.59
CA GLY A 87 13.28 13.99 9.45
C GLY A 87 11.82 13.75 9.82
N VAL A 88 10.90 13.98 8.88
CA VAL A 88 9.44 13.85 9.13
C VAL A 88 9.03 12.39 9.32
N ASN A 89 9.66 11.45 8.62
CA ASN A 89 9.29 10.02 8.65
C ASN A 89 10.49 9.06 8.83
N SER A 90 11.72 9.57 8.89
CA SER A 90 12.93 8.77 9.07
C SER A 90 13.97 9.54 9.86
N PHE A 91 14.87 8.82 10.51
CA PHE A 91 16.00 9.37 11.25
C PHE A 91 17.25 8.55 10.95
N PHE A 92 18.40 9.21 11.00
CA PHE A 92 19.71 8.59 10.81
C PHE A 92 20.51 8.71 12.11
N VAL A 93 21.30 7.70 12.43
CA VAL A 93 22.23 7.71 13.56
C VAL A 93 23.60 7.28 13.04
N LEU A 94 24.55 8.21 13.07
CA LEU A 94 25.94 7.93 12.73
C LEU A 94 26.57 7.05 13.81
N THR A 95 27.02 5.86 13.42
CA THR A 95 27.67 4.89 14.31
C THR A 95 29.18 4.78 14.08
N ASN A 96 29.65 5.13 12.88
CA ASN A 96 31.05 5.12 12.51
C ASN A 96 31.34 6.24 11.51
N ILE A 97 32.49 6.89 11.63
CA ILE A 97 32.93 7.97 10.73
C ILE A 97 34.40 7.80 10.36
N ILE A 98 34.70 7.99 9.08
CA ILE A 98 36.07 8.11 8.57
C ILE A 98 36.17 9.53 7.99
N THR A 99 36.94 10.40 8.66
CA THR A 99 37.12 11.80 8.26
C THR A 99 38.42 11.97 7.46
N ALA A 100 38.33 12.63 6.31
CA ALA A 100 39.49 13.08 5.54
C ALA A 100 39.61 14.61 5.67
N GLU A 101 40.43 15.08 6.60
CA GLU A 101 40.58 16.51 6.87
C GLU A 101 41.45 17.20 5.81
N ASN A 102 41.24 18.51 5.62
CA ASN A 102 42.07 19.37 4.75
C ASN A 102 42.19 18.89 3.29
N GLN A 103 41.12 18.32 2.75
CA GLN A 103 41.03 18.01 1.32
C GLN A 103 41.12 19.31 0.51
N ILE A 104 42.08 19.36 -0.42
CA ILE A 104 42.27 20.46 -1.36
C ILE A 104 42.08 19.96 -2.78
N GLN A 105 41.58 20.82 -3.66
CA GLN A 105 41.45 20.48 -5.07
C GLN A 105 42.84 20.52 -5.73
N GLY A 106 43.25 19.40 -6.33
CA GLY A 106 44.53 19.27 -6.99
C GLY A 106 44.63 18.01 -7.83
N LEU A 107 45.78 17.81 -8.47
CA LEU A 107 46.10 16.58 -9.16
C LEU A 107 46.80 15.62 -8.18
N CYS A 108 46.13 14.52 -7.86
CA CYS A 108 46.67 13.46 -7.01
C CYS A 108 46.22 12.08 -7.54
N PRO A 109 47.04 11.03 -7.42
CA PRO A 109 46.63 9.67 -7.76
C PRO A 109 45.55 9.14 -6.79
N GLU A 110 44.70 8.23 -7.25
CA GLU A 110 43.71 7.56 -6.40
C GLU A 110 44.37 6.62 -5.39
N PHE A 111 43.66 6.35 -4.28
CA PHE A 111 44.09 5.37 -3.29
C PHE A 111 44.15 3.97 -3.95
N PRO A 112 45.25 3.21 -3.77
CA PRO A 112 45.45 1.93 -4.45
C PRO A 112 44.47 0.87 -3.91
N LEU A 113 43.31 0.79 -4.54
CA LEU A 113 42.33 -0.26 -4.29
C LEU A 113 42.72 -1.49 -5.11
N ALA A 114 42.54 -2.70 -4.56
CA ALA A 114 42.93 -3.95 -5.22
C ALA A 114 42.38 -4.12 -6.65
N LYS A 115 41.26 -3.45 -6.99
CA LYS A 115 40.65 -3.48 -8.34
C LYS A 115 41.04 -2.30 -9.24
N ALA A 116 41.78 -1.32 -8.72
CA ALA A 116 42.15 -0.08 -9.41
C ALA A 116 43.68 0.07 -9.56
N VAL A 117 44.44 -1.03 -9.40
CA VAL A 117 45.88 -1.02 -9.65
C VAL A 117 46.12 -1.14 -11.16
N CYS A 118 46.59 -0.05 -11.75
CA CYS A 118 47.01 -0.02 -13.15
C CYS A 118 48.54 -0.06 -13.23
N THR A 119 49.09 -1.01 -13.99
CA THR A 119 50.50 -1.04 -14.39
C THR A 119 50.61 -0.61 -15.85
N THR A 120 51.62 0.20 -16.16
CA THR A 120 51.97 0.61 -17.53
C THR A 120 52.35 -0.56 -18.41
#